data_AF-A0A7S0TVD6-F1
#
_entry.id   AF-A0A7S0TVD6-F1
#
_cell.length_a   1.000
_cell.length_b   1.000
_cell.length_c   1.000
_cell.angle_alpha   90.00
_cell.angle_beta   90.00
_cell.angle_gamma   90.00
#
_symmetry.space_group_name_H-M   'P 1'
#
loop_
_entity.id
_entity.type
_entity.pdbx_description
1 polymer ?
#
loop_
_entity_poly.entity_id
_entity_poly.type
_entity_poly.pdbx_seq_one_letter_code
_entity_poly.pdbx_strand_id
1 'polypeptide(L)'
;EEACVGQECSADFDFLMRDDNQDGRVTREEFAGQTKHVHGGATDEAFACLDTDMNGYVTREERDALKKRFFMSRLSRLSEEEVMEWLTYQKCMPTDLSRYKKRLKEAHLNGLALWEVGVKNPSLLKEEFGIVSPLQRRTIVQAICREIEGLGCLGTVIDAGKGDSSMPGVGGGSGVGGLTH
;
A
#
# COMPACT_ATOMS: atom_id res chain seq x y z
N GLU A 1 21.93 31.76 1.18
CA GLU A 1 21.86 30.43 0.52
C GLU A 1 22.02 29.39 1.62
N GLU A 2 20.91 28.95 2.20
CA GLU A 2 20.93 27.98 3.30
C GLU A 2 21.06 26.58 2.73
N ALA A 3 22.27 26.04 2.80
CA ALA A 3 22.56 24.63 2.54
C ALA A 3 21.96 23.80 3.67
N CYS A 4 21.06 22.87 3.34
CA CYS A 4 20.53 21.89 4.29
C CYS A 4 21.66 21.07 4.94
N VAL A 5 21.82 21.22 6.25
CA VAL A 5 22.69 20.40 7.10
C VAL A 5 21.80 19.41 7.85
N GLY A 6 22.00 18.12 7.62
CA GLY A 6 21.51 17.05 8.51
C GLY A 6 20.47 16.13 7.89
N GLN A 7 20.89 14.89 7.59
CA GLN A 7 20.17 13.60 7.65
C GLN A 7 18.79 13.41 6.96
N GLU A 8 18.14 14.44 6.42
CA GLU A 8 16.82 14.38 5.78
C GLU A 8 16.87 14.52 4.24
N CYS A 9 18.04 14.84 3.66
CA CYS A 9 18.24 15.08 2.22
C CYS A 9 17.99 13.88 1.29
N SER A 10 17.73 12.68 1.81
CA SER A 10 17.54 11.47 0.98
C SER A 10 16.08 11.26 0.53
N ALA A 11 15.09 11.74 1.28
CA ALA A 11 13.68 11.57 0.91
C ALA A 11 13.17 12.69 -0.03
N ASP A 12 13.86 13.82 -0.05
CA ASP A 12 13.46 15.01 -0.81
C ASP A 12 13.85 14.94 -2.30
N PHE A 13 14.83 14.12 -2.68
CA PHE A 13 15.35 14.10 -4.04
C PHE A 13 14.32 13.62 -5.08
N ASP A 14 13.49 12.62 -4.76
CA ASP A 14 12.42 12.15 -5.65
C ASP A 14 11.31 13.18 -5.83
N PHE A 15 10.97 13.89 -4.74
CA PHE A 15 9.99 14.98 -4.76
C PHE A 15 10.51 16.17 -5.58
N LEU A 16 11.75 16.60 -5.32
CA LEU A 16 12.42 17.67 -6.07
C LEU A 16 12.63 17.33 -7.55
N MET A 17 12.72 16.05 -7.89
CA MET A 17 12.78 15.59 -9.28
C MET A 17 11.42 15.72 -9.98
N ARG A 18 10.32 15.55 -9.25
CA ARG A 18 8.95 15.63 -9.80
C ARG A 18 8.41 17.06 -9.81
N ASP A 19 8.76 17.86 -8.80
CA ASP A 19 8.47 19.30 -8.68
C ASP A 19 9.32 20.09 -9.70
N ASP A 20 8.94 20.02 -10.98
CA ASP A 20 9.68 20.57 -12.11
C ASP A 20 9.75 22.10 -12.02
N ASN A 21 8.67 22.72 -11.54
CA ASN A 21 8.59 24.15 -11.35
C ASN A 21 9.16 24.64 -10.00
N GLN A 22 9.56 23.72 -9.11
CA GLN A 22 10.13 23.95 -7.78
C GLN A 22 9.23 24.83 -6.88
N ASP A 23 7.91 24.74 -7.05
CA ASP A 23 6.94 25.51 -6.28
C ASP A 23 6.63 24.87 -4.91
N GLY A 24 7.25 23.71 -4.63
CA GLY A 24 7.07 22.94 -3.40
C GLY A 24 5.86 22.02 -3.44
N ARG A 25 5.21 21.86 -4.61
CA ARG A 25 4.02 21.04 -4.84
C ARG A 25 4.21 20.23 -6.10
N VAL A 26 3.71 19.00 -6.11
CA VAL A 26 3.73 18.17 -7.31
C VAL A 26 2.32 18.11 -7.86
N THR A 27 2.11 18.61 -9.07
CA THR A 27 0.85 18.47 -9.80
C THR A 27 0.66 17.06 -10.36
N ARG A 28 -0.58 16.72 -10.74
CA ARG A 28 -0.86 15.44 -11.41
C ARG A 28 -0.06 15.30 -12.71
N GLU A 29 0.11 16.39 -13.44
CA GLU A 29 0.90 16.45 -14.67
C GLU A 29 2.37 16.22 -14.40
N GLU A 30 2.94 16.80 -13.35
CA GLU A 30 4.32 16.56 -12.93
C GLU A 30 4.55 15.13 -12.42
N PHE A 31 3.58 14.60 -11.69
CA PHE A 31 3.61 13.24 -11.16
C PHE A 31 3.52 12.19 -12.28
N ALA A 32 2.70 12.43 -13.30
CA ALA A 32 2.57 11.56 -14.47
C ALA A 32 3.64 11.85 -15.55
N GLY A 33 4.17 13.07 -15.57
CA GLY A 33 4.87 13.69 -16.68
C GLY A 33 6.37 13.44 -16.75
N GLN A 34 6.98 12.75 -15.77
CA GLN A 34 8.35 12.26 -15.88
C GLN A 34 8.45 11.14 -16.93
N THR A 35 8.41 11.53 -18.21
CA THR A 35 8.48 10.66 -19.39
C THR A 35 9.61 11.07 -20.33
N LYS A 36 10.71 11.64 -19.82
CA LYS A 36 11.90 11.84 -20.66
C LYS A 36 13.22 11.26 -20.17
N HIS A 37 13.47 11.05 -18.87
CA HIS A 37 14.80 10.57 -18.47
C HIS A 37 14.90 9.50 -17.36
N VAL A 38 13.85 9.17 -16.60
CA VAL A 38 13.97 8.12 -15.57
C VAL A 38 12.66 7.32 -15.46
N HIS A 39 12.74 6.04 -15.84
CA HIS A 39 11.92 4.90 -15.42
C HIS A 39 10.49 5.15 -14.85
N GLY A 40 9.51 5.27 -15.76
CA GLY A 40 8.11 4.89 -15.56
C GLY A 40 7.26 5.89 -14.77
N GLY A 41 6.25 6.47 -15.43
CA GLY A 41 5.31 7.42 -14.83
C GLY A 41 4.54 6.83 -13.65
N ALA A 42 4.39 7.65 -12.60
CA ALA A 42 3.59 7.31 -11.45
C ALA A 42 2.10 7.27 -11.80
N THR A 43 1.33 6.42 -11.12
CA THR A 43 -0.08 6.17 -11.46
C THR A 43 -0.99 7.20 -10.78
N ASP A 44 -2.09 7.59 -11.44
CA ASP A 44 -3.09 8.57 -10.94
C ASP A 44 -3.59 8.23 -9.52
N GLU A 45 -3.55 6.97 -9.14
CA GLU A 45 -4.02 6.50 -7.84
C GLU A 45 -2.95 6.59 -6.74
N ALA A 46 -1.67 6.56 -7.11
CA ALA A 46 -0.62 6.91 -6.16
C ALA A 46 -0.67 8.42 -5.87
N PHE A 47 -1.02 9.21 -6.88
CA PHE A 47 -1.29 10.64 -6.71
C PHE A 47 -2.48 10.87 -5.78
N ALA A 48 -3.63 10.27 -6.08
CA ALA A 48 -4.85 10.40 -5.26
C ALA A 48 -4.67 9.88 -3.82
N CYS A 49 -3.69 8.99 -3.60
CA CYS A 49 -3.34 8.52 -2.28
C CYS A 49 -2.49 9.53 -1.49
N LEU A 50 -1.66 10.30 -2.18
CA LEU A 50 -0.81 11.34 -1.60
C LEU A 50 -1.58 12.65 -1.41
N ASP A 51 -2.45 13.00 -2.36
CA ASP A 51 -3.33 14.18 -2.38
C ASP A 51 -4.54 13.94 -1.45
N THR A 52 -4.30 14.08 -0.15
CA THR A 52 -5.28 13.72 0.89
C THR A 52 -6.43 14.72 0.96
N ASP A 53 -6.16 15.99 0.66
CA ASP A 53 -7.19 17.03 0.64
C ASP A 53 -7.89 17.17 -0.72
N MET A 54 -7.47 16.38 -1.71
CA MET A 54 -8.01 16.33 -3.08
C MET A 54 -7.97 17.70 -3.78
N ASN A 55 -6.98 18.53 -3.43
CA ASN A 55 -6.82 19.85 -4.01
C ASN A 55 -6.15 19.79 -5.40
N GLY A 56 -5.67 18.62 -5.83
CA GLY A 56 -5.01 18.39 -7.12
C GLY A 56 -3.49 18.56 -7.09
N TYR A 57 -2.89 18.71 -5.91
CA TYR A 57 -1.47 18.91 -5.68
C TYR A 57 -1.01 18.05 -4.50
N VAL A 58 0.20 17.48 -4.60
CA VAL A 58 0.83 16.80 -3.47
C VAL A 58 1.90 17.70 -2.89
N THR A 59 1.69 18.17 -1.67
CA THR A 59 2.67 18.94 -0.92
C THR A 59 3.63 18.05 -0.13
N ARG A 60 4.76 18.61 0.34
CA ARG A 60 5.68 17.89 1.23
C ARG A 60 4.99 17.48 2.53
N GLU A 61 4.15 18.37 3.05
CA GLU A 61 3.39 18.16 4.29
C GLU A 61 2.42 16.98 4.14
N GLU A 62 1.72 16.87 3.03
CA GLU A 62 0.81 15.75 2.76
C GLU A 62 1.56 14.43 2.63
N ARG A 63 2.66 14.43 1.87
CA ARG A 63 3.53 13.26 1.75
C ARG A 63 4.03 12.80 3.12
N ASP A 64 4.53 13.73 3.94
CA ASP A 64 5.09 13.41 5.26
C ASP A 64 4.00 13.01 6.26
N ALA A 65 2.80 13.60 6.17
CA ALA A 65 1.64 13.18 6.93
C ALA A 65 1.22 11.74 6.56
N LEU A 66 1.13 11.42 5.26
CA LEU A 66 0.80 10.07 4.80
C LEU A 66 1.87 9.06 5.21
N LYS A 67 3.15 9.43 5.05
CA LYS A 67 4.29 8.62 5.51
C LYS A 67 4.17 8.34 7.01
N LYS A 68 3.92 9.37 7.83
CA LYS A 68 3.74 9.21 9.28
C LYS A 68 2.59 8.26 9.60
N ARG A 69 1.45 8.38 8.92
CA ARG A 69 0.31 7.44 9.06
C ARG A 69 0.71 6.02 8.69
N PHE A 70 1.42 5.85 7.58
CA PHE A 70 1.93 4.54 7.15
C PHE A 70 2.85 3.92 8.23
N PHE A 71 3.84 4.66 8.74
CA PHE A 71 4.73 4.15 9.78
C PHE A 71 4.02 3.81 11.09
N MET A 72 2.94 4.54 11.42
CA MET A 72 2.08 4.24 12.58
C MET A 72 1.09 3.10 12.33
N SER A 73 0.80 2.77 11.06
CA SER A 73 -0.14 1.72 10.68
C SER A 73 0.43 0.32 10.92
N ARG A 74 -0.44 -0.70 10.81
CA ARG A 74 -0.02 -2.11 10.88
C ARG A 74 0.82 -2.53 9.66
N LEU A 75 0.65 -1.87 8.50
CA LEU A 75 1.39 -2.20 7.27
C LEU A 75 2.90 -2.10 7.47
N SER A 76 3.39 -1.06 8.15
CA SER A 76 4.84 -0.85 8.35
C SER A 76 5.50 -1.95 9.18
N ARG A 77 4.70 -2.68 9.97
CA ARG A 77 5.16 -3.69 10.93
C ARG A 77 5.05 -5.12 10.38
N LEU A 78 4.54 -5.28 9.15
CA LEU A 78 4.35 -6.61 8.56
C LEU A 78 5.69 -7.24 8.21
N SER A 79 5.80 -8.51 8.60
CA SER A 79 6.81 -9.42 8.11
C SER A 79 6.58 -9.78 6.63
N GLU A 80 7.60 -10.36 6.00
CA GLU A 80 7.51 -10.82 4.61
C GLU A 80 6.35 -11.80 4.40
N GLU A 81 6.12 -12.70 5.36
CA GLU A 81 5.05 -13.69 5.29
C GLU A 81 3.67 -13.05 5.39
N GLU A 82 3.49 -12.11 6.31
CA GLU A 82 2.23 -11.38 6.49
C GLU A 82 1.90 -10.51 5.27
N VAL A 83 2.90 -9.87 4.66
CA VAL A 83 2.72 -9.14 3.40
C VAL A 83 2.24 -10.07 2.30
N MET A 84 2.85 -11.25 2.17
CA MET A 84 2.44 -12.22 1.16
C MET A 84 1.04 -12.79 1.42
N GLU A 85 0.68 -13.03 2.68
CA GLU A 85 -0.67 -13.46 3.06
C GLU A 85 -1.69 -12.39 2.70
N TRP A 86 -1.43 -11.14 3.08
CA TRP A 86 -2.31 -10.00 2.76
C TRP A 86 -2.45 -9.78 1.24
N LEU A 87 -1.35 -9.81 0.49
CA LEU A 87 -1.36 -9.66 -0.98
C LEU A 87 -2.10 -10.80 -1.70
N THR A 88 -2.16 -12.00 -1.11
CA THR A 88 -2.87 -13.15 -1.68
C THR A 88 -4.28 -13.32 -1.14
N TYR A 89 -4.69 -12.52 -0.15
CA TYR A 89 -6.02 -12.59 0.44
C TYR A 89 -7.05 -11.92 -0.46
N GLN A 90 -7.88 -12.73 -1.14
CA GLN A 90 -8.83 -12.24 -2.15
C GLN A 90 -9.84 -11.20 -1.64
N LYS A 91 -10.19 -11.20 -0.35
CA LYS A 91 -11.09 -10.16 0.20
C LYS A 91 -10.41 -8.79 0.30
N CYS A 92 -9.09 -8.78 0.44
CA CYS A 92 -8.28 -7.57 0.47
C CYS A 92 -7.84 -7.11 -0.91
N MET A 93 -7.45 -8.09 -1.72
CA MET A 93 -6.87 -7.89 -3.03
C MET A 93 -7.70 -8.65 -4.06
N PRO A 94 -8.59 -7.97 -4.83
CA PRO A 94 -9.41 -8.62 -5.84
C PRO A 94 -8.59 -9.09 -7.06
N THR A 95 -7.29 -8.80 -7.09
CA THR A 95 -6.37 -9.22 -8.14
C THR A 95 -5.62 -10.48 -7.74
N ASP A 96 -5.59 -11.48 -8.62
CA ASP A 96 -4.71 -12.63 -8.46
C ASP A 96 -3.24 -12.23 -8.67
N LEU A 97 -2.45 -12.35 -7.60
CA LEU A 97 -1.00 -12.16 -7.61
C LEU A 97 -0.24 -13.48 -7.53
N SER A 98 -0.93 -14.62 -7.68
CA SER A 98 -0.33 -15.96 -7.55
C SER A 98 0.83 -16.15 -8.53
N ARG A 99 0.74 -15.57 -9.73
CA ARG A 99 1.80 -15.58 -10.75
C ARG A 99 3.07 -14.83 -10.34
N TYR A 100 2.95 -13.82 -9.48
CA TYR A 100 4.06 -12.97 -9.02
C TYR A 100 4.60 -13.40 -7.65
N LYS A 101 3.91 -14.31 -6.95
CA LYS A 101 4.25 -14.79 -5.62
C LYS A 101 5.72 -15.17 -5.45
N LYS A 102 6.29 -15.85 -6.45
CA LYS A 102 7.70 -16.26 -6.43
C LYS A 102 8.65 -15.05 -6.41
N ARG A 103 8.43 -14.07 -7.30
CA ARG A 103 9.27 -12.86 -7.40
C ARG A 103 9.13 -11.97 -6.18
N LEU A 104 7.89 -11.80 -5.69
CA LEU A 104 7.61 -11.03 -4.48
C LEU A 104 8.34 -11.63 -3.26
N LYS A 105 8.37 -12.97 -3.17
CA LYS A 105 9.09 -13.69 -2.10
C LYS A 105 10.61 -13.58 -2.25
N GLU A 106 11.14 -13.68 -3.47
CA GLU A 106 12.58 -13.53 -3.75
C GLU A 106 13.09 -12.11 -3.45
N ALA A 107 12.21 -11.11 -3.55
CA ALA A 107 12.53 -9.72 -3.24
C ALA A 107 12.44 -9.36 -1.75
N HIS A 108 12.10 -10.30 -0.87
CA HIS A 108 11.96 -10.06 0.58
C HIS A 108 11.06 -8.86 0.92
N LEU A 109 9.91 -8.79 0.24
CA LEU A 109 8.92 -7.72 0.41
C LEU A 109 8.34 -7.74 1.83
N ASN A 110 8.76 -6.78 2.65
CA ASN A 110 8.18 -6.53 3.96
C ASN A 110 7.30 -5.28 3.97
N GLY A 111 6.71 -4.99 5.12
CA GLY A 111 5.86 -3.82 5.32
C GLY A 111 6.48 -2.54 4.79
N LEU A 112 7.70 -2.22 5.20
CA LEU A 112 8.42 -1.01 4.79
C LEU A 112 8.68 -0.95 3.28
N ALA A 113 8.99 -2.09 2.65
CA ALA A 113 9.21 -2.16 1.22
C ALA A 113 7.92 -1.83 0.43
N LEU A 114 6.73 -2.14 0.96
CA LEU A 114 5.45 -1.77 0.31
C LEU A 114 5.29 -0.26 0.12
N TRP A 115 5.80 0.55 1.06
CA TRP A 115 5.77 2.01 0.90
C TRP A 115 6.61 2.46 -0.29
N GLU A 116 7.84 1.95 -0.39
CA GLU A 116 8.77 2.34 -1.45
C GLU A 116 8.27 1.90 -2.83
N VAL A 117 7.80 0.66 -2.96
CA VAL A 117 7.39 0.11 -4.27
C VAL A 117 5.94 0.41 -4.63
N GLY A 118 5.08 0.68 -3.66
CA GLY A 118 3.64 0.82 -3.85
C GLY A 118 3.14 2.26 -3.80
N VAL A 119 3.78 3.14 -3.02
CA VAL A 119 3.34 4.54 -2.86
C VAL A 119 4.35 5.49 -3.48
N LYS A 120 5.64 5.35 -3.13
CA LYS A 120 6.68 6.28 -3.58
C LYS A 120 7.05 6.10 -5.06
N ASN A 121 7.29 4.85 -5.48
CA ASN A 121 7.64 4.53 -6.86
C ASN A 121 6.89 3.29 -7.36
N PRO A 122 5.63 3.45 -7.82
CA PRO A 122 4.81 2.35 -8.35
C PRO A 122 5.38 1.71 -9.63
N SER A 123 6.39 2.32 -10.27
CA SER A 123 7.07 1.73 -11.42
C SER A 123 7.95 0.54 -11.04
N LEU A 124 8.41 0.47 -9.78
CA LEU A 124 9.12 -0.70 -9.27
C LEU A 124 8.24 -1.95 -9.32
N LEU A 125 6.91 -1.83 -9.18
CA LEU A 125 5.98 -2.96 -9.41
C LEU A 125 6.13 -3.57 -10.81
N LYS A 126 6.40 -2.74 -11.82
CA LYS A 126 6.64 -3.20 -13.18
C LYS A 126 8.08 -3.74 -13.35
N GLU A 127 9.07 -2.99 -12.88
CA GLU A 127 10.48 -3.26 -13.16
C GLU A 127 11.04 -4.42 -12.34
N GLU A 128 10.85 -4.39 -11.01
CA GLU A 128 11.36 -5.40 -10.09
C GLU A 128 10.47 -6.66 -10.10
N PHE A 129 9.15 -6.46 -10.06
CA PHE A 129 8.21 -7.56 -9.87
C PHE A 129 7.58 -8.07 -11.17
N GLY A 130 7.77 -7.38 -12.28
CA GLY A 130 7.23 -7.77 -13.58
C GLY A 130 5.70 -7.61 -13.69
N ILE A 131 5.08 -6.79 -12.84
CA ILE A 131 3.63 -6.53 -12.86
C ILE A 131 3.35 -5.51 -13.96
N VAL A 132 3.28 -6.01 -15.20
CA VAL A 132 3.10 -5.18 -16.41
C VAL A 132 1.68 -4.61 -16.51
N SER A 133 0.68 -5.27 -15.91
CA SER A 133 -0.70 -4.80 -15.97
C SER A 133 -0.90 -3.52 -15.14
N PRO A 134 -1.33 -2.41 -15.76
CA PRO A 134 -1.59 -1.16 -15.03
C PRO A 134 -2.72 -1.33 -14.02
N LEU A 135 -3.72 -2.16 -14.32
CA LEU A 135 -4.83 -2.43 -13.40
C LEU A 135 -4.36 -3.14 -12.12
N GLN A 136 -3.41 -4.07 -12.25
CA GLN A 136 -2.87 -4.79 -11.09
C GLN A 136 -2.01 -3.85 -10.24
N ARG A 137 -1.16 -3.02 -10.85
CA ARG A 137 -0.37 -2.02 -10.14
C ARG A 137 -1.27 -1.03 -9.38
N ARG A 138 -2.29 -0.51 -10.06
CA ARG A 138 -3.32 0.36 -9.47
C ARG A 138 -3.99 -0.29 -8.26
N THR A 139 -4.39 -1.56 -8.39
CA THR A 139 -5.06 -2.29 -7.30
C THR A 139 -4.15 -2.42 -6.08
N ILE A 140 -2.86 -2.74 -6.28
CA ILE A 140 -1.89 -2.84 -5.19
C ILE A 140 -1.73 -1.49 -4.48
N VAL A 141 -1.50 -0.42 -5.24
CA VAL A 141 -1.37 0.95 -4.70
C VAL A 141 -2.61 1.32 -3.88
N GLN A 142 -3.81 1.14 -4.46
CA GLN A 142 -5.06 1.46 -3.80
C GLN A 142 -5.28 0.66 -2.51
N ALA A 143 -4.91 -0.62 -2.49
CA ALA A 143 -5.01 -1.43 -1.29
C ALA A 143 -4.09 -0.91 -0.18
N ILE A 144 -2.84 -0.57 -0.51
CA ILE A 144 -1.89 0.02 0.45
C ILE A 144 -2.46 1.32 1.03
N CYS A 145 -3.00 2.19 0.18
CA CYS A 145 -3.56 3.47 0.59
C CYS A 145 -4.76 3.32 1.53
N ARG A 146 -5.69 2.42 1.21
CA ARG A 146 -6.85 2.12 2.08
C ARG A 146 -6.41 1.63 3.46
N GLU A 147 -5.37 0.82 3.54
CA GLU A 147 -4.83 0.38 4.83
C GLU A 147 -4.20 1.52 5.62
N ILE A 148 -3.49 2.45 4.98
CA ILE A 148 -2.90 3.64 5.63
C ILE A 148 -4.01 4.50 6.24
N GLU A 149 -5.15 4.61 5.55
CA GLU A 149 -6.34 5.33 6.01
C GLU A 149 -7.16 4.55 7.05
N GLY A 150 -6.78 3.31 7.37
CA GLY A 150 -7.53 2.44 8.29
C GLY A 150 -8.83 1.87 7.71
N LEU A 151 -9.07 2.05 6.41
CA LEU A 151 -10.20 1.50 5.64
C LEU A 151 -9.87 0.13 5.02
N GLY A 152 -8.72 -0.41 5.36
CA GLY A 152 -8.26 -1.68 4.87
C GLY A 152 -8.79 -2.87 5.65
N CYS A 153 -8.31 -4.04 5.26
CA CYS A 153 -8.73 -5.36 5.69
C CYS A 153 -7.58 -6.16 6.32
N LEU A 154 -6.38 -5.59 6.40
CA LEU A 154 -5.20 -6.22 7.00
C LEU A 154 -5.45 -6.71 8.42
N GLY A 155 -6.27 -5.98 9.20
CA GLY A 155 -6.70 -6.45 10.52
C GLY A 155 -7.36 -7.82 10.44
N THR A 156 -8.36 -7.96 9.57
CA THR A 156 -9.08 -9.23 9.39
C THR A 156 -8.19 -10.37 8.89
N VAL A 157 -7.14 -10.08 8.11
CA VAL A 157 -6.19 -11.10 7.62
C VAL A 157 -5.33 -11.63 8.76
N ILE A 158 -4.68 -10.73 9.51
CA ILE A 158 -3.77 -11.13 10.59
C ILE A 158 -4.55 -11.79 11.74
N ASP A 159 -5.76 -11.30 12.03
CA ASP A 159 -6.63 -11.89 13.05
C ASP A 159 -7.18 -13.26 12.59
N ALA A 160 -7.35 -13.50 11.28
CA ALA A 160 -7.66 -14.82 10.73
C ALA A 160 -6.45 -15.78 10.73
N GLY A 161 -5.25 -15.28 10.45
CA GLY A 161 -4.00 -16.07 10.47
C GLY A 161 -3.54 -16.46 11.88
N LYS A 162 -3.91 -15.69 12.91
CA LYS A 162 -3.67 -16.01 14.33
C LYS A 162 -4.82 -16.78 15.01
N GLY A 163 -5.88 -17.08 14.27
CA GLY A 163 -7.11 -17.67 14.77
C GLY A 163 -7.23 -19.18 14.57
N ASP A 164 -6.36 -19.98 15.20
CA ASP A 164 -6.78 -21.30 15.70
C ASP A 164 -6.68 -21.28 17.22
N SER A 165 -7.81 -21.03 17.89
CA SER A 165 -8.16 -21.46 19.27
C SER A 165 -9.40 -20.69 19.78
N SER A 166 -10.50 -20.65 19.03
CA SER A 166 -11.84 -20.44 19.60
C SER A 166 -12.89 -20.80 18.55
N MET A 167 -13.03 -22.10 18.32
CA MET A 167 -14.34 -22.62 17.95
C MET A 167 -15.25 -22.49 19.18
N PRO A 168 -16.39 -21.76 19.14
CA PRO A 168 -17.46 -22.07 20.06
C PRO A 168 -17.95 -23.48 19.72
N GLY A 169 -17.76 -24.37 20.69
CA GLY A 169 -17.98 -25.79 20.55
C GLY A 169 -19.37 -26.17 20.04
N VAL A 170 -19.38 -27.30 19.35
CA VAL A 170 -20.53 -28.20 19.22
C VAL A 170 -21.20 -28.36 20.58
N GLY A 171 -22.29 -27.62 20.78
CA GLY A 171 -23.25 -27.84 21.84
C GLY A 171 -24.39 -28.70 21.29
N GLY A 172 -24.23 -30.01 21.37
CA GLY A 172 -25.35 -30.93 21.24
C GLY A 172 -26.39 -30.65 22.33
N GLY A 173 -27.64 -30.50 21.94
CA GLY A 173 -28.76 -30.32 22.85
C GLY A 173 -30.03 -30.90 22.22
N SER A 174 -30.33 -32.14 22.59
CA SER A 174 -31.61 -32.80 22.31
C SER A 174 -32.79 -31.97 22.79
N GLY A 175 -33.84 -31.91 21.99
CA GLY A 175 -35.14 -31.36 22.37
C GLY A 175 -36.25 -32.17 21.69
N VAL A 176 -36.51 -33.36 22.21
CA VAL A 176 -37.73 -34.14 21.96
C VAL A 176 -38.86 -33.63 22.87
N GLY A 177 -40.09 -33.63 22.34
CA GLY A 177 -41.35 -33.34 23.07
C GLY A 177 -41.77 -31.87 22.96
N GLY A 178 -43.01 -31.47 22.67
CA GLY A 178 -44.29 -32.16 22.64
C GLY A 178 -45.37 -31.12 22.98
N LEU A 179 -46.61 -31.40 22.54
CA LEU A 179 -47.89 -30.85 23.01
C LEU A 179 -48.39 -29.44 22.57
N THR A 180 -49.52 -29.52 21.85
CA THR A 180 -50.82 -28.82 22.05
C THR A 180 -50.86 -27.28 22.09
N HIS A 181 -51.68 -26.67 21.23
CA HIS A 181 -53.13 -26.55 21.41
C HIS A 181 -53.81 -26.30 20.05
#